data_AF-A0A7K0UAL0-F1
#
_entry.id   AF-A0A7K0UAL0-F1
#
_cell.length_a   1.000
_cell.length_b   1.000
_cell.length_c   1.000
_cell.angle_alpha   90.00
_cell.angle_beta   90.00
_cell.angle_gamma   90.00
#
_symmetry.space_group_name_H-M   'P 1'
#
loop_
_entity.id
_entity.type
_entity.pdbx_description
1 polymer ?
#
loop_
_entity_poly.entity_id
_entity_poly.type
_entity_poly.pdbx_seq_one_letter_code
_entity_poly.pdbx_strand_id
1 'polypeptide(L)'
;LLVAAVPMLLIVSQPDLGTTIIISASVVTMIAVSGAPTRWVVGLLLLALLGGFVAVKAGVVSDFQLKRLQSFVDPSADPQQSGYQLRQARITIGSGGLIGKGLFNGPQTNGRFVPEQQTDFIFTVAGEELGFLGSALILLFYSIILVRAFTIARRTQDYFGRLMCIGVIAWFAFQTFENIGMTMGLMPMTGVPLPFISYGGSSMFATLIGIGLLQNVHLRSR
;
A
#
# COMPACT_ATOMS: atom_id res chain seq x y z
N LEU A 1 -6.05 20.95 -3.60
CA LEU A 1 -7.12 20.07 -4.14
C LEU A 1 -7.10 20.01 -5.67
N LEU A 2 -7.21 21.14 -6.40
CA LEU A 2 -7.15 21.14 -7.88
C LEU A 2 -5.86 20.48 -8.45
N VAL A 3 -4.71 20.76 -7.84
CA VAL A 3 -3.42 20.14 -8.24
C VAL A 3 -3.41 18.61 -8.06
N ALA A 4 -4.13 18.08 -7.08
CA ALA A 4 -4.24 16.64 -6.86
C ALA A 4 -5.36 16.00 -7.72
N ALA A 5 -6.36 16.78 -8.13
CA ALA A 5 -7.49 16.28 -8.92
C ALA A 5 -7.07 15.85 -10.33
N VAL A 6 -6.13 16.57 -10.97
CA VAL A 6 -5.63 16.25 -12.32
C VAL A 6 -4.96 14.85 -12.37
N PRO A 7 -3.94 14.53 -11.56
CA PRO A 7 -3.34 13.20 -11.57
C PRO A 7 -4.33 12.12 -11.13
N MET A 8 -5.21 12.40 -10.16
CA MET A 8 -6.24 11.44 -9.73
C MET A 8 -7.19 11.06 -10.88
N LEU A 9 -7.67 12.02 -11.67
CA LEU A 9 -8.55 11.75 -12.81
C LEU A 9 -7.85 10.89 -13.88
N LEU A 10 -6.57 11.15 -14.12
CA LEU A 10 -5.77 10.35 -15.07
C LEU A 10 -5.58 8.90 -14.57
N ILE A 11 -5.32 8.71 -13.29
CA ILE A 11 -5.10 7.37 -12.69
C ILE A 11 -6.41 6.56 -12.66
N VAL A 12 -7.53 7.20 -12.33
CA VAL A 12 -8.85 6.57 -12.40
C VAL A 12 -9.19 6.14 -13.84
N SER A 13 -8.71 6.90 -14.83
CA SER A 13 -8.86 6.53 -16.25
C SER A 13 -7.96 5.36 -16.67
N GLN A 14 -6.94 5.00 -15.88
CA GLN A 14 -6.03 3.85 -16.08
C GLN A 14 -6.47 2.58 -15.32
N PRO A 15 -7.74 2.48 -14.96
CA PRO A 15 -8.29 1.62 -13.90
C PRO A 15 -7.37 1.17 -12.74
N ASP A 16 -6.40 1.98 -12.27
CA ASP A 16 -5.48 1.61 -11.19
C ASP A 16 -6.07 1.95 -9.81
N LEU A 17 -6.71 0.95 -9.19
CA LEU A 17 -7.33 1.10 -7.87
C LEU A 17 -6.32 1.33 -6.74
N GLY A 18 -5.17 0.67 -6.77
CA GLY A 18 -4.23 0.73 -5.66
C GLY A 18 -3.60 2.10 -5.51
N THR A 19 -3.06 2.61 -6.61
CA THR A 19 -2.50 3.96 -6.63
C THR A 19 -3.55 5.02 -6.31
N THR A 20 -4.80 4.83 -6.76
CA THR A 20 -5.92 5.74 -6.43
C THR A 20 -6.20 5.77 -4.92
N ILE A 21 -6.24 4.61 -4.26
CA ILE A 21 -6.48 4.51 -2.81
C ILE A 21 -5.34 5.18 -2.04
N ILE A 22 -4.09 4.86 -2.39
CA ILE A 22 -2.90 5.38 -1.70
C ILE A 22 -2.80 6.90 -1.83
N ILE A 23 -3.00 7.46 -3.03
CA ILE A 23 -2.95 8.91 -3.24
C ILE A 23 -4.11 9.59 -2.51
N SER A 24 -5.32 9.03 -2.59
CA SER A 24 -6.49 9.58 -1.87
C SER A 24 -6.24 9.62 -0.38
N ALA A 25 -5.80 8.51 0.20
CA ALA A 25 -5.51 8.38 1.62
C ALA A 25 -4.38 9.33 2.05
N SER A 26 -3.35 9.49 1.21
CA SER A 26 -2.25 10.43 1.46
C SER A 26 -2.72 11.89 1.44
N VAL A 27 -3.55 12.28 0.48
CA VAL A 27 -4.13 13.63 0.39
C VAL A 27 -5.03 13.91 1.59
N VAL A 28 -5.88 12.96 1.97
CA VAL A 28 -6.76 13.08 3.15
C VAL A 28 -5.93 13.26 4.42
N THR A 29 -4.88 12.46 4.62
CA THR A 29 -3.97 12.57 5.76
C THR A 29 -3.25 13.92 5.80
N MET A 30 -2.77 14.41 4.65
CA MET A 30 -2.17 15.75 4.57
C MET A 30 -3.16 16.86 4.96
N ILE A 31 -4.41 16.78 4.51
CA ILE A 31 -5.45 17.76 4.84
C ILE A 31 -5.84 17.67 6.32
N ALA A 32 -5.92 16.47 6.88
CA ALA A 32 -6.21 16.28 8.30
C ALA A 32 -5.12 16.89 9.20
N VAL A 33 -3.85 16.80 8.79
CA VAL A 33 -2.70 17.34 9.55
C VAL A 33 -2.44 18.82 9.26
N SER A 34 -2.98 19.40 8.18
CA SER A 34 -2.76 20.80 7.83
C SER A 34 -3.46 21.80 8.76
N GLY A 35 -4.37 21.34 9.63
CA GLY A 35 -5.21 22.19 10.47
C GLY A 35 -6.47 22.69 9.75
N ALA A 36 -6.80 22.15 8.57
CA ALA A 36 -8.07 22.41 7.91
C ALA A 36 -9.24 21.93 8.78
N PRO A 37 -10.41 22.60 8.75
CA PRO A 37 -11.53 22.20 9.59
C PRO A 37 -12.02 20.81 9.17
N THR A 38 -12.26 19.93 10.15
CA THR A 38 -12.57 18.50 9.98
C THR A 38 -13.72 18.23 9.02
N ARG A 39 -14.63 19.19 8.82
CA ARG A 39 -15.69 19.16 7.81
C ARG A 39 -15.19 18.89 6.39
N TRP A 40 -14.00 19.37 6.01
CA TRP A 40 -13.43 19.10 4.68
C TRP A 40 -12.93 17.67 4.55
N VAL A 41 -12.36 17.12 5.62
CA VAL A 41 -11.92 15.72 5.69
C VAL A 41 -13.14 14.80 5.59
N VAL A 42 -14.18 15.08 6.38
CA VAL A 42 -15.45 14.34 6.34
C VAL A 42 -16.11 14.46 4.97
N GLY A 43 -16.14 15.67 4.39
CA GLY A 43 -16.68 15.90 3.05
C GLY A 43 -15.95 15.11 1.96
N LEU A 44 -14.62 15.05 2.01
CA LEU A 44 -13.82 14.25 1.06
C LEU A 44 -14.05 12.75 1.23
N LEU A 45 -14.15 12.26 2.46
CA LEU A 45 -14.45 10.85 2.73
C LEU A 45 -15.85 10.46 2.22
N LEU A 46 -16.86 11.32 2.46
CA LEU A 46 -18.20 11.12 1.94
C LEU A 46 -18.24 11.17 0.41
N LEU A 47 -17.50 12.09 -0.20
CA LEU A 47 -17.38 12.17 -1.66
C LEU A 47 -16.72 10.91 -2.24
N ALA A 48 -15.68 10.38 -1.60
CA ALA A 48 -15.03 9.14 -2.01
C ALA A 48 -15.99 7.94 -1.92
N LEU A 49 -16.76 7.83 -0.84
CA LEU A 49 -17.76 6.78 -0.65
C LEU A 49 -18.90 6.87 -1.67
N LEU A 50 -19.45 8.07 -1.87
CA LEU A 50 -20.51 8.32 -2.84
C LEU A 50 -20.02 8.11 -4.28
N GLY A 51 -18.81 8.60 -4.60
CA GLY A 51 -18.17 8.41 -5.90
C GLY A 51 -17.94 6.93 -6.21
N GLY A 52 -17.44 6.16 -5.24
CA GLY A 52 -17.30 4.70 -5.38
C GLY A 52 -18.64 4.00 -5.60
N PHE A 53 -19.67 4.36 -4.83
CA PHE A 53 -21.01 3.78 -4.97
C PHE A 53 -21.65 4.09 -6.33
N VAL A 54 -21.53 5.35 -6.79
CA VAL A 54 -22.05 5.78 -8.09
C VAL A 54 -21.27 5.13 -9.23
N ALA A 55 -19.95 5.01 -9.14
CA ALA A 55 -19.13 4.35 -10.15
C ALA A 55 -19.49 2.87 -10.32
N VAL A 56 -19.74 2.16 -9.21
CA VAL A 56 -20.23 0.78 -9.20
C VAL A 56 -21.61 0.67 -9.84
N LYS A 57 -22.54 1.56 -9.48
CA LYS A 57 -23.90 1.55 -10.03
C LYS A 57 -24.00 1.96 -11.50
N ALA A 58 -23.09 2.83 -11.95
CA ALA A 58 -23.06 3.34 -13.31
C ALA A 58 -22.40 2.37 -14.32
N GLY A 59 -21.89 1.22 -13.86
CA GLY A 59 -21.20 0.25 -14.72
C GLY A 59 -19.87 0.76 -15.29
N VAL A 60 -19.33 1.84 -14.72
CA VAL A 60 -18.04 2.46 -15.14
C VAL A 60 -16.87 1.74 -14.46
N VAL A 61 -17.13 1.08 -13.33
CA VAL A 61 -16.18 0.16 -12.70
C VAL A 61 -16.09 -1.07 -13.60
N SER A 62 -14.91 -1.35 -14.15
CA SER A 62 -14.69 -2.51 -15.00
C SER A 62 -15.05 -3.79 -14.24
N ASP A 63 -15.56 -4.80 -14.97
CA ASP A 63 -15.87 -6.12 -14.39
C ASP A 63 -14.70 -6.69 -13.57
N PHE A 64 -13.47 -6.31 -13.92
CA PHE A 64 -12.24 -6.67 -13.21
C PHE A 64 -12.12 -6.06 -11.80
N GLN A 65 -12.46 -4.78 -11.64
CA GLN A 65 -12.43 -4.09 -10.35
C GLN A 65 -13.55 -4.60 -9.42
N LEU A 66 -14.72 -4.89 -9.99
CA LEU A 66 -15.82 -5.54 -9.27
C LEU A 66 -15.44 -6.95 -8.82
N LYS A 67 -14.79 -7.75 -9.68
CA LYS A 67 -14.29 -9.08 -9.32
C LYS A 67 -13.26 -9.05 -8.20
N ARG A 68 -12.37 -8.04 -8.14
CA ARG A 68 -11.41 -7.88 -7.03
C ARG A 68 -12.10 -7.60 -5.69
N LEU A 69 -13.09 -6.70 -5.67
CA LEU A 69 -13.90 -6.43 -4.48
C LEU A 69 -14.76 -7.63 -4.07
N GLN A 70 -15.39 -8.30 -5.04
CA GLN A 70 -16.20 -9.49 -4.82
C GLN A 70 -15.34 -10.66 -4.31
N SER A 71 -14.17 -10.90 -4.88
CA SER A 71 -13.24 -11.94 -4.43
C SER A 71 -12.63 -11.67 -3.05
N PHE A 72 -12.62 -10.40 -2.61
CA PHE A 72 -12.23 -10.04 -1.25
C PHE A 72 -13.35 -10.39 -0.24
N VAL A 73 -14.60 -10.07 -0.57
CA VAL A 73 -15.77 -10.35 0.29
C VAL A 73 -16.13 -11.84 0.29
N ASP A 74 -16.06 -12.48 -0.87
CA ASP A 74 -16.27 -13.90 -1.08
C ASP A 74 -15.17 -14.51 -1.97
N PRO A 75 -14.10 -15.02 -1.36
CA PRO A 75 -13.01 -15.70 -2.09
C PRO A 75 -13.44 -16.99 -2.80
N SER A 76 -14.66 -17.48 -2.58
CA SER A 76 -15.21 -18.66 -3.25
C SER A 76 -15.96 -18.33 -4.54
N ALA A 77 -16.29 -17.05 -4.77
CA ALA A 77 -17.01 -16.58 -5.96
C ALA A 77 -16.16 -16.54 -7.24
N ASP A 78 -14.83 -16.42 -7.12
CA ASP A 78 -13.89 -16.53 -8.25
C ASP A 78 -12.68 -17.42 -7.89
N PRO A 79 -12.84 -18.76 -7.99
CA PRO A 79 -11.80 -19.72 -7.61
C PRO A 79 -10.58 -19.75 -8.54
N GLN A 80 -10.65 -19.14 -9.72
CA GLN A 80 -9.67 -19.36 -10.80
C GLN A 80 -8.69 -18.20 -10.98
N GLN A 81 -8.99 -16.99 -10.50
CA GLN A 81 -8.09 -15.84 -10.64
C GLN A 81 -7.70 -15.20 -9.30
N SER A 82 -8.36 -14.10 -8.91
CA SER A 82 -7.96 -13.33 -7.72
C SER A 82 -8.16 -14.11 -6.42
N GLY A 83 -9.20 -14.94 -6.34
CA GLY A 83 -9.44 -15.82 -5.18
C GLY A 83 -8.38 -16.91 -5.03
N TYR A 84 -7.83 -17.43 -6.14
CA TYR A 84 -6.71 -18.37 -6.12
C TYR A 84 -5.44 -17.72 -5.55
N GLN A 85 -5.06 -16.55 -6.08
CA GLN A 85 -3.86 -15.82 -5.65
C GLN A 85 -3.92 -15.51 -4.15
N LEU A 86 -5.07 -15.04 -3.66
CA LEU A 86 -5.26 -14.71 -2.26
C LEU A 86 -5.20 -15.96 -1.35
N ARG A 87 -5.84 -17.05 -1.77
CA ARG A 87 -5.82 -18.32 -1.02
C ARG A 87 -4.40 -18.87 -0.94
N GLN A 88 -3.69 -18.85 -2.06
CA GLN A 88 -2.32 -19.34 -2.11
C GLN A 88 -1.37 -18.45 -1.31
N ALA A 89 -1.52 -17.13 -1.36
CA ALA A 89 -0.75 -16.21 -0.52
C ALA A 89 -0.88 -16.53 0.97
N ARG A 90 -2.12 -16.78 1.45
CA ARG A 90 -2.37 -17.18 2.84
C ARG A 90 -1.76 -18.53 3.19
N ILE A 91 -1.85 -19.52 2.30
CA ILE A 91 -1.24 -20.85 2.51
C ILE A 91 0.29 -20.73 2.59
N THR A 92 0.89 -19.95 1.69
CA THR A 92 2.34 -19.70 1.66
C THR A 92 2.81 -19.01 2.95
N ILE A 93 2.14 -17.94 3.39
CA ILE A 93 2.48 -17.27 4.66
C ILE A 93 2.30 -18.23 5.85
N GLY A 94 1.20 -19.00 5.85
CA GLY A 94 0.91 -19.96 6.91
C GLY A 94 1.90 -21.13 6.98
N SER A 95 2.50 -21.52 5.86
CA SER A 95 3.45 -22.65 5.81
C SER A 95 4.74 -22.36 6.56
N GLY A 96 5.17 -21.09 6.63
CA GLY A 96 6.43 -20.66 7.25
C GLY A 96 6.50 -20.86 8.77
N GLY A 97 5.37 -20.89 9.47
CA GLY A 97 5.35 -21.02 10.93
C GLY A 97 6.15 -19.90 11.63
N LEU A 98 6.77 -20.20 12.78
CA LEU A 98 7.47 -19.19 13.57
C LEU A 98 8.84 -18.78 13.01
N ILE A 99 9.63 -19.76 12.55
CA ILE A 99 11.04 -19.59 12.17
C ILE A 99 11.24 -19.54 10.64
N GLY A 100 10.23 -19.96 9.86
CA GLY A 100 10.32 -20.05 8.41
C GLY A 100 10.82 -21.40 7.93
N LYS A 101 10.84 -21.58 6.61
CA LYS A 101 11.41 -22.75 5.93
C LYS A 101 12.89 -22.62 5.61
N GLY A 102 13.48 -21.45 5.84
CA GLY A 102 14.84 -21.12 5.44
C GLY A 102 14.87 -20.37 4.11
N LEU A 103 15.78 -19.39 4.00
CA LEU A 103 16.00 -18.62 2.79
C LEU A 103 16.24 -19.53 1.58
N PHE A 104 15.54 -19.26 0.48
CA PHE A 104 15.56 -20.03 -0.77
C PHE A 104 15.08 -21.49 -0.65
N ASN A 105 14.56 -21.89 0.51
CA ASN A 105 14.07 -23.24 0.77
C ASN A 105 12.54 -23.29 0.93
N GLY A 106 11.83 -22.22 0.54
CA GLY A 106 10.36 -22.14 0.56
C GLY A 106 9.73 -23.02 -0.53
N PRO A 107 9.03 -24.12 -0.21
CA PRO A 107 8.44 -25.00 -1.22
C PRO A 107 7.36 -24.31 -2.06
N GLN A 108 6.55 -23.43 -1.45
CA GLN A 108 5.49 -22.71 -2.16
C GLN A 108 6.05 -21.59 -3.05
N THR A 109 7.07 -20.90 -2.55
CA THR A 109 7.79 -19.85 -3.27
C THR A 109 8.57 -20.43 -4.46
N ASN A 110 9.35 -21.50 -4.25
CA ASN A 110 10.12 -22.13 -5.33
C ASN A 110 9.21 -22.80 -6.36
N GLY A 111 8.07 -23.34 -5.92
CA GLY A 111 7.04 -23.87 -6.81
C GLY A 111 6.27 -22.82 -7.60
N ARG A 112 6.50 -21.52 -7.35
CA ARG A 112 5.83 -20.38 -8.02
C ARG A 112 4.30 -20.48 -7.96
N PHE A 113 3.77 -20.99 -6.86
CA PHE A 113 2.33 -21.18 -6.71
C PHE A 113 1.59 -19.85 -6.59
N VAL A 114 2.26 -18.80 -6.08
CA VAL A 114 1.74 -17.42 -6.03
C VAL A 114 2.27 -16.65 -7.26
N PRO A 115 1.39 -16.24 -8.20
CA PRO A 115 1.76 -15.34 -9.28
C PRO A 115 2.29 -14.02 -8.74
N GLU A 116 3.25 -13.39 -9.43
CA GLU A 116 3.77 -12.06 -9.06
C GLU A 116 4.37 -11.99 -7.63
N GLN A 117 4.89 -13.10 -7.11
CA GLN A 117 5.58 -13.16 -5.81
C GLN A 117 6.87 -12.34 -5.71
N GLN A 118 7.41 -11.85 -6.82
CA GLN A 118 8.61 -10.98 -6.81
C GLN A 118 8.25 -9.50 -6.70
N THR A 119 7.02 -9.14 -7.07
CA THR A 119 6.52 -7.77 -7.19
C THR A 119 5.47 -7.55 -6.10
N ASP A 120 4.21 -7.91 -6.36
CA ASP A 120 3.07 -7.55 -5.51
C ASP A 120 2.90 -8.49 -4.31
N PHE A 121 3.39 -9.73 -4.40
CA PHE A 121 3.26 -10.74 -3.34
C PHE A 121 4.59 -11.05 -2.64
N ILE A 122 5.59 -10.17 -2.70
CA ILE A 122 6.90 -10.43 -2.09
C ILE A 122 6.84 -10.72 -0.58
N PHE A 123 5.83 -10.18 0.11
CA PHE A 123 5.62 -10.48 1.52
C PHE A 123 5.27 -11.95 1.79
N THR A 124 4.68 -12.67 0.82
CA THR A 124 4.41 -14.11 0.98
C THR A 124 5.71 -14.91 1.03
N VAL A 125 6.72 -14.50 0.27
CA VAL A 125 8.06 -15.10 0.29
C VAL A 125 8.71 -14.89 1.65
N ALA A 126 8.65 -13.66 2.18
CA ALA A 126 9.15 -13.37 3.51
C ALA A 126 8.44 -14.20 4.59
N GLY A 127 7.10 -14.32 4.50
CA GLY A 127 6.30 -15.12 5.42
C GLY A 127 6.62 -16.61 5.39
N GLU A 128 6.89 -17.19 4.22
CA GLU A 128 7.26 -18.59 4.10
C GLU A 128 8.70 -18.87 4.52
N GLU A 129 9.65 -18.11 3.98
CA GLU A 129 11.08 -18.41 4.12
C GLU A 129 11.63 -17.98 5.47
N LEU A 130 11.23 -16.80 5.95
CA LEU A 130 11.71 -16.23 7.21
C LEU A 130 10.73 -16.44 8.38
N GLY A 131 9.51 -16.91 8.09
CA GLY A 131 8.48 -17.15 9.08
C GLY A 131 7.98 -15.87 9.76
N PHE A 132 7.23 -16.07 10.84
CA PHE A 132 6.70 -14.98 11.65
C PHE A 132 7.78 -14.02 12.15
N LEU A 133 8.93 -14.54 12.61
CA LEU A 133 10.02 -13.70 13.13
C LEU A 133 10.59 -12.77 12.06
N GLY A 134 10.80 -13.26 10.84
CA GLY A 134 11.26 -12.42 9.73
C GLY A 134 10.22 -11.41 9.28
N SER A 135 8.96 -11.82 9.14
CA SER A 135 7.86 -10.89 8.84
C SER A 135 7.74 -9.79 9.91
N ALA A 136 7.86 -10.13 11.20
CA ALA A 136 7.85 -9.17 12.29
C ALA A 136 9.05 -8.22 12.22
N LEU A 137 10.24 -8.72 11.86
CA LEU A 137 11.44 -7.90 11.68
C LEU A 137 11.29 -6.91 10.51
N ILE A 138 10.68 -7.33 9.40
CA ILE A 138 10.37 -6.44 8.27
C ILE A 138 9.42 -5.32 8.71
N LEU A 139 8.33 -5.67 9.42
CA LEU A 139 7.40 -4.69 9.97
C LEU A 139 8.07 -3.74 10.96
N LEU A 140 9.02 -4.23 11.76
CA LEU A 140 9.82 -3.41 12.66
C LEU A 140 10.66 -2.39 11.87
N PHE A 141 11.31 -2.79 10.78
CA PHE A 141 12.09 -1.86 9.95
C PHE A 141 11.22 -0.79 9.30
N TYR A 142 10.04 -1.14 8.76
CA TYR A 142 9.09 -0.12 8.28
C TYR A 142 8.66 0.82 9.41
N SER A 143 8.36 0.28 10.59
CA SER A 143 7.98 1.09 11.75
C SER A 143 9.08 2.08 12.13
N ILE A 144 10.35 1.65 12.10
CA ILE A 144 11.49 2.53 12.34
C ILE A 144 11.57 3.65 11.29
N ILE A 145 11.41 3.32 10.00
CA ILE A 145 11.41 4.32 8.92
C ILE A 145 10.29 5.34 9.14
N LEU A 146 9.07 4.89 9.42
CA LEU A 146 7.91 5.75 9.64
C LEU A 146 8.08 6.63 10.89
N VAL A 147 8.57 6.09 12.00
CA VAL A 147 8.84 6.86 13.23
C VAL A 147 9.92 7.91 12.99
N ARG A 148 10.98 7.58 12.25
CA ARG A 148 12.03 8.53 11.89
C ARG A 148 11.49 9.65 11.00
N ALA A 149 10.72 9.31 9.96
CA ALA A 149 10.09 10.27 9.09
C ALA A 149 9.12 11.20 9.86
N PHE A 150 8.32 10.64 10.76
CA PHE A 150 7.43 11.40 11.64
C PHE A 150 8.18 12.32 12.59
N THR A 151 9.33 11.87 13.10
CA THR A 151 10.20 12.70 13.94
C THR A 151 10.74 13.91 13.17
N ILE A 152 11.10 13.74 11.88
CA ILE A 152 11.52 14.85 11.01
C ILE A 152 10.35 15.82 10.83
N ALA A 153 9.15 15.31 10.51
CA ALA A 153 7.95 16.12 10.34
C ALA A 153 7.58 16.94 11.60
N ARG A 154 7.84 16.40 12.79
CA ARG A 154 7.57 17.11 14.06
C ARG A 154 8.60 18.19 14.39
N ARG A 155 9.83 18.07 13.89
CA ARG A 155 10.93 19.01 14.21
C ARG A 155 10.98 20.19 13.26
N THR A 156 10.47 20.05 12.03
CA THR A 156 10.46 21.16 11.09
C THR A 156 9.49 22.27 11.51
N GLN A 157 9.95 23.51 11.40
CA GLN A 157 9.13 24.70 11.62
C GLN A 157 8.42 25.18 10.34
N ASP A 158 8.90 24.75 9.17
CA ASP A 158 8.28 25.07 7.89
C ASP A 158 7.01 24.23 7.67
N TYR A 159 5.88 24.92 7.48
CA TYR A 159 4.58 24.30 7.20
C TYR A 159 4.62 23.45 5.92
N PHE A 160 5.30 23.93 4.88
CA PHE A 160 5.38 23.19 3.62
C PHE A 160 6.20 21.90 3.80
N GLY A 161 7.41 22.01 4.37
CA GLY A 161 8.24 20.86 4.71
C GLY A 161 7.52 19.85 5.60
N ARG A 162 6.74 20.31 6.59
CA ARG A 162 5.93 19.43 7.44
C ARG A 162 4.90 18.64 6.63
N LEU A 163 4.12 19.31 5.80
CA LEU A 163 3.08 18.66 4.99
C LEU A 163 3.67 17.71 3.95
N MET A 164 4.81 18.06 3.36
CA MET A 164 5.53 17.17 2.46
C MET A 164 6.00 15.90 3.18
N CYS A 165 6.60 16.02 4.37
CA CYS A 165 6.96 14.85 5.17
C CYS A 165 5.75 13.97 5.52
N ILE A 166 4.63 14.58 5.90
CA ILE A 166 3.38 13.86 6.18
C ILE A 166 2.86 13.13 4.94
N GLY A 167 2.95 13.75 3.76
CA GLY A 167 2.61 13.10 2.49
C GLY A 167 3.45 11.86 2.22
N VAL A 168 4.78 11.93 2.40
CA VAL A 168 5.69 10.78 2.21
C VAL A 168 5.43 9.70 3.26
N ILE A 169 5.19 10.07 4.52
CA ILE A 169 4.83 9.12 5.60
C ILE A 169 3.54 8.39 5.24
N ALA A 170 2.50 9.13 4.84
CA ALA A 170 1.22 8.54 4.48
C ALA A 170 1.37 7.61 3.28
N TRP A 171 2.10 8.04 2.25
CA TRP A 171 2.38 7.22 1.07
C TRP A 171 3.03 5.88 1.45
N PHE A 172 4.11 5.90 2.23
CA PHE A 172 4.80 4.66 2.64
C PHE A 172 3.92 3.81 3.57
N ALA A 173 3.22 4.43 4.52
CA ALA A 173 2.37 3.71 5.46
C ALA A 173 1.22 3.00 4.75
N PHE A 174 0.48 3.70 3.89
CA PHE A 174 -0.64 3.11 3.16
C PHE A 174 -0.17 2.07 2.14
N GLN A 175 0.91 2.33 1.40
CA GLN A 175 1.43 1.36 0.44
C GLN A 175 1.92 0.08 1.11
N THR A 176 2.66 0.19 2.23
CA THR A 176 3.09 -0.98 3.00
C THR A 176 1.90 -1.72 3.62
N PHE A 177 0.93 -0.99 4.18
CA PHE A 177 -0.26 -1.59 4.77
C PHE A 177 -1.11 -2.32 3.72
N GLU A 178 -1.28 -1.73 2.55
CA GLU A 178 -2.08 -2.29 1.46
C GLU A 178 -1.43 -3.53 0.89
N ASN A 179 -0.13 -3.50 0.60
CA ASN A 179 0.61 -4.67 0.10
C ASN A 179 0.58 -5.82 1.11
N ILE A 180 0.95 -5.58 2.37
CA ILE A 180 0.96 -6.63 3.39
C ILE A 180 -0.48 -7.09 3.69
N GLY A 181 -1.42 -6.15 3.77
CA GLY A 181 -2.83 -6.39 4.00
C GLY A 181 -3.47 -7.26 2.92
N MET A 182 -3.18 -7.03 1.64
CA MET A 182 -3.71 -7.86 0.56
C MET A 182 -3.15 -9.29 0.61
N THR A 183 -1.87 -9.48 0.94
CA THR A 183 -1.30 -10.84 1.05
C THR A 183 -1.91 -11.67 2.19
N MET A 184 -2.35 -11.02 3.27
CA MET A 184 -3.06 -11.65 4.38
C MET A 184 -4.59 -11.69 4.16
N GLY A 185 -5.09 -11.00 3.12
CA GLY A 185 -6.50 -10.82 2.81
C GLY A 185 -7.27 -9.99 3.83
N LEU A 186 -6.62 -8.95 4.36
CA LEU A 186 -7.26 -7.85 5.09
C LEU A 186 -7.74 -6.73 4.15
N MET A 187 -7.19 -6.67 2.94
CA MET A 187 -7.54 -5.71 1.90
C MET A 187 -7.74 -6.38 0.53
N PRO A 188 -8.49 -5.75 -0.39
CA PRO A 188 -8.60 -6.25 -1.76
C PRO A 188 -7.25 -6.17 -2.48
N MET A 189 -7.10 -7.02 -3.49
CA MET A 189 -5.87 -7.14 -4.26
C MET A 189 -5.75 -5.94 -5.20
N THR A 190 -4.78 -5.06 -4.96
CA THR A 190 -4.63 -3.82 -5.71
C THR A 190 -3.41 -3.82 -6.63
N GLY A 191 -2.39 -4.62 -6.33
CA GLY A 191 -1.22 -4.80 -7.19
C GLY A 191 -0.19 -3.68 -7.04
N VAL A 192 0.01 -3.22 -5.80
CA VAL A 192 0.98 -2.17 -5.50
C VAL A 192 2.22 -2.81 -4.87
N PRO A 193 3.45 -2.49 -5.35
CA PRO A 193 4.67 -3.08 -4.82
C PRO A 193 4.95 -2.63 -3.37
N LEU A 194 5.59 -3.48 -2.59
CA LEU A 194 6.09 -3.18 -1.26
C LEU A 194 7.35 -2.28 -1.35
N PRO A 195 7.37 -1.08 -0.74
CA PRO A 195 8.50 -0.15 -0.84
C PRO A 195 9.83 -0.77 -0.39
N PHE A 196 10.93 -0.58 -1.12
CA PHE A 196 12.27 -1.12 -0.85
C PHE A 196 12.49 -2.63 -0.98
N ILE A 197 11.44 -3.46 -0.92
CA ILE A 197 11.57 -4.93 -0.94
C ILE A 197 11.14 -5.50 -2.29
N SER A 198 10.01 -5.05 -2.83
CA SER A 198 9.50 -5.56 -4.11
C SER A 198 10.44 -5.25 -5.26
N TYR A 199 10.50 -6.18 -6.21
CA TYR A 199 11.20 -5.95 -7.47
C TYR A 199 10.48 -4.86 -8.28
N GLY A 200 11.20 -3.79 -8.62
CA GLY A 200 10.65 -2.72 -9.45
C GLY A 200 11.56 -1.49 -9.47
N GLY A 201 12.30 -1.30 -10.57
CA GLY A 201 13.28 -0.22 -10.68
C GLY A 201 12.69 1.18 -10.48
N SER A 202 11.55 1.47 -11.11
CA SER A 202 10.87 2.76 -10.98
C SER A 202 10.32 3.00 -9.57
N SER A 203 9.74 1.97 -8.95
CA SER A 203 9.24 2.05 -7.56
C SER A 203 10.38 2.27 -6.58
N MET A 204 11.50 1.55 -6.75
CA MET A 204 12.70 1.73 -5.94
C MET A 204 13.27 3.14 -6.08
N PHE A 205 13.32 3.66 -7.31
CA PHE A 205 13.78 5.02 -7.56
C PHE A 205 12.86 6.07 -6.92
N ALA A 206 11.55 5.93 -7.05
CA ALA A 206 10.57 6.84 -6.46
C ALA A 206 10.62 6.82 -4.92
N THR A 207 10.76 5.65 -4.31
CA THR A 207 10.87 5.51 -2.84
C THR A 207 12.18 6.10 -2.32
N LEU A 208 13.29 5.96 -3.05
CA LEU A 208 14.55 6.64 -2.73
C LEU A 208 14.43 8.17 -2.83
N ILE A 209 13.73 8.70 -3.83
CA ILE A 209 13.40 10.13 -3.91
C ILE A 209 12.59 10.56 -2.68
N GLY A 210 11.60 9.78 -2.27
CA GLY A 210 10.81 10.04 -1.06
C GLY A 210 11.68 10.17 0.19
N ILE A 211 12.65 9.26 0.38
CA ILE A 211 13.64 9.37 1.45
C ILE A 211 14.51 10.63 1.29
N GLY A 212 14.98 10.93 0.08
CA GLY A 212 15.75 12.14 -0.22
C GLY A 212 15.02 13.43 0.16
N LEU A 213 13.71 13.50 -0.10
CA LEU A 213 12.86 14.61 0.30
C LEU A 213 12.79 14.75 1.83
N LEU A 214 12.59 13.63 2.55
CA LEU A 214 12.62 13.63 4.03
C LEU A 214 13.96 14.14 4.57
N GLN A 215 15.07 13.70 3.99
CA GLN A 215 16.41 14.13 4.42
C GLN A 215 16.66 15.61 4.10
N ASN A 216 16.17 16.12 2.97
CA ASN A 216 16.29 17.54 2.64
C ASN A 216 15.61 18.43 3.69
N VAL A 217 14.40 18.06 4.11
CA VAL A 217 13.70 18.77 5.19
C VAL A 217 14.44 18.62 6.51
N HIS A 218 14.96 17.43 6.82
CA HIS A 218 15.74 17.23 8.04
C HIS A 218 16.94 18.17 8.12
N LEU A 219 17.70 18.29 7.04
CA LEU A 219 18.88 19.16 6.96
C LEU A 219 18.54 20.65 7.13
N ARG A 220 17.40 21.10 6.61
CA ARG A 220 16.93 22.49 6.74
C ARG A 220 16.26 22.80 8.08
N SER A 221 15.86 21.76 8.82
CA SER A 221 15.18 21.87 10.12
C SER A 221 16.14 21.92 11.32
N ARG A 222 17.44 21.72 11.08
CA ARG A 222 18.52 21.95 12.05
C ARG A 222 19.03 23.37 11.93
#